data_AF-A0A3N5PJ91-F1
#
_entry.id   AF-A0A3N5PJ91-F1
#
_cell.length_a   1.000
_cell.length_b   1.000
_cell.length_c   1.000
_cell.angle_alpha   90.00
_cell.angle_beta   90.00
_cell.angle_gamma   90.00
#
_symmetry.space_group_name_H-M   'P 1'
#
loop_
_entity.id
_entity.type
_entity.pdbx_description
1 polymer ?
#
loop_
_entity_poly.entity_id
_entity_poly.type
_entity_poly.pdbx_seq_one_letter_code
_entity_poly.pdbx_strand_id
1 'polypeptide(L)'
;MDRTYESFSDLDPEKDAWITNFYTENHLAYELFPREVASPEQLRFMVLLDKEPYYYPCSDKIFKNIIEKKGGDLLTFAYIKVWERVEPLIRSVVKDAYKQKFLLSLLGMKFRRETASIVLFPSRLEKRLLQIFIRVSEIDRPLAKVKETKNRRICELLKSQDFKDAFNDPDGLELRKDTTLDEVNLGIHLLQFRRLMALSGYPELWTSEKQVASDTLRSMMKAPIEGSGWIWLKNILRKWTHSGKKRYLLWMGVSAGEILFDLAMIQILIRMGINVILSVKKAFYYDSVTLNDVLEDPYLQEMLSGAEIIANPNISKKELLEELKSDKTLYVISDGTQEHFNPLLTSVTFARAVKEADALVSRSAEDADCFIESRFQFTRDTLSVVCKKPGKLILREKLRHPNVIRFSEAALRAKAEALVIDLKTKKREGKKILFYSAIVGSIPYQLEIAKKILNVFVDYLRKRQEAVVVINPAEHFEPGMDADDIMYMWEIVQKSGLIDTWRFQTVDDIEKAFE
;
A
#
# COMPACT_ATOMS: atom_id res chain seq x y z
N MET A 1 -18.23 -28.89 -9.33
CA MET A 1 -16.88 -29.49 -9.26
C MET A 1 -16.22 -29.27 -10.62
N ASP A 2 -16.04 -28.01 -11.01
CA ASP A 2 -15.27 -27.67 -12.21
C ASP A 2 -14.09 -26.80 -11.76
N ARG A 3 -12.93 -27.43 -11.83
CA ARG A 3 -11.61 -26.83 -11.60
C ARG A 3 -11.23 -26.11 -12.89
N THR A 4 -11.04 -24.80 -12.84
CA THR A 4 -10.20 -24.10 -13.82
C THR A 4 -9.25 -23.20 -13.07
N TYR A 5 -8.27 -23.85 -12.44
CA TYR A 5 -6.97 -23.28 -12.13
C TYR A 5 -6.20 -23.19 -13.45
N GLU A 6 -6.18 -22.05 -14.12
CA GLU A 6 -5.12 -21.76 -15.11
C GLU A 6 -3.80 -21.31 -14.40
N SER A 7 -3.71 -21.47 -13.08
CA SER A 7 -2.62 -20.96 -12.23
C SER A 7 -1.66 -22.03 -11.70
N PHE A 8 -1.95 -23.30 -11.97
CA PHE A 8 -0.98 -24.37 -11.77
C PHE A 8 -0.25 -24.64 -13.07
N SER A 9 1.00 -25.06 -12.99
CA SER A 9 1.72 -25.43 -14.19
C SER A 9 1.07 -26.62 -14.92
N ASP A 10 0.07 -27.28 -14.30
CA ASP A 10 -0.51 -28.58 -14.67
C ASP A 10 0.54 -29.67 -14.91
N LEU A 11 1.78 -29.40 -14.53
CA LEU A 11 2.97 -30.22 -14.75
C LEU A 11 3.46 -30.87 -13.44
N ASP A 12 3.10 -30.35 -12.25
CA ASP A 12 3.54 -30.87 -10.94
C ASP A 12 2.46 -30.78 -9.84
N PRO A 13 1.58 -31.80 -9.73
CA PRO A 13 0.50 -31.83 -8.74
C PRO A 13 0.94 -31.74 -7.28
N GLU A 14 2.13 -32.23 -6.92
CA GLU A 14 2.60 -32.19 -5.53
C GLU A 14 3.00 -30.78 -5.12
N LYS A 15 3.68 -30.07 -6.02
CA LYS A 15 4.06 -28.67 -5.83
C LYS A 15 2.82 -27.77 -5.74
N ASP A 16 1.84 -28.01 -6.60
CA ASP A 16 0.58 -27.27 -6.63
C ASP A 16 -0.24 -27.49 -5.34
N ALA A 17 -0.29 -28.72 -4.84
CA ALA A 17 -0.88 -29.04 -3.54
C ALA A 17 -0.14 -28.35 -2.38
N TRP A 18 1.19 -28.26 -2.44
CA TRP A 18 1.99 -27.61 -1.41
C TRP A 18 1.80 -26.09 -1.39
N ILE A 19 1.73 -25.45 -2.55
CA ILE A 19 1.38 -24.02 -2.67
C ILE A 19 -0.03 -23.79 -2.10
N THR A 20 -1.00 -24.62 -2.46
CA THR A 20 -2.38 -24.53 -1.92
C THR A 20 -2.40 -24.65 -0.40
N ASN A 21 -1.66 -25.62 0.16
CA ASN A 21 -1.53 -25.80 1.61
C ASN A 21 -0.93 -24.55 2.26
N PHE A 22 0.12 -23.99 1.67
CA PHE A 22 0.75 -22.77 2.14
C PHE A 22 -0.20 -21.56 2.16
N TYR A 23 -0.99 -21.34 1.10
CA TYR A 23 -1.99 -20.26 1.08
C TYR A 23 -3.08 -20.47 2.14
N THR A 24 -3.52 -21.72 2.32
CA THR A 24 -4.57 -22.07 3.29
C THR A 24 -4.08 -21.86 4.72
N GLU A 25 -2.93 -22.44 5.08
CA GLU A 25 -2.33 -22.32 6.41
C GLU A 25 -2.02 -20.87 6.78
N ASN A 26 -1.65 -20.04 5.80
CA ASN A 26 -1.36 -18.62 6.03
C ASN A 26 -2.58 -17.70 5.96
N HIS A 27 -3.76 -18.21 5.59
CA HIS A 27 -4.98 -17.45 5.34
C HIS A 27 -4.77 -16.37 4.27
N LEU A 28 -4.23 -16.80 3.12
CA LEU A 28 -3.94 -15.95 1.97
C LEU A 28 -4.78 -16.30 0.74
N ALA A 29 -5.55 -17.39 0.79
CA ALA A 29 -6.44 -17.81 -0.29
C ALA A 29 -7.74 -16.98 -0.26
N TYR A 30 -7.99 -16.21 -1.31
CA TYR A 30 -9.19 -15.38 -1.43
C TYR A 30 -10.47 -16.22 -1.40
N GLU A 31 -10.45 -17.38 -2.03
CA GLU A 31 -11.61 -18.28 -2.18
C GLU A 31 -12.08 -18.82 -0.83
N LEU A 32 -11.14 -19.02 0.09
CA LEU A 32 -11.41 -19.52 1.44
C LEU A 32 -11.69 -18.38 2.43
N PHE A 33 -11.08 -17.21 2.21
CA PHE A 33 -11.12 -16.09 3.14
C PHE A 33 -11.49 -14.75 2.46
N PRO A 34 -12.64 -14.65 1.73
CA PRO A 34 -12.95 -13.51 0.87
C PRO A 34 -13.25 -12.20 1.63
N ARG A 35 -13.43 -12.28 2.94
CA ARG A 35 -13.63 -11.11 3.82
C ARG A 35 -12.33 -10.57 4.42
N GLU A 36 -11.25 -11.34 4.37
CA GLU A 36 -9.96 -11.01 4.98
C GLU A 36 -8.87 -10.79 3.92
N VAL A 37 -8.98 -11.50 2.81
CA VAL A 37 -8.02 -11.47 1.71
C VAL A 37 -8.57 -10.61 0.58
N ALA A 38 -7.69 -9.78 0.02
CA ALA A 38 -7.96 -8.94 -1.14
C ALA A 38 -8.35 -9.81 -2.34
N SER A 39 -9.38 -9.38 -3.09
CA SER A 39 -9.67 -10.02 -4.36
C SER A 39 -8.52 -9.82 -5.36
N PRO A 40 -8.42 -10.65 -6.41
CA PRO A 40 -7.44 -10.45 -7.48
C PRO A 40 -7.47 -9.03 -8.07
N GLU A 41 -8.65 -8.42 -8.20
CA GLU A 41 -8.83 -7.05 -8.69
C GLU A 41 -8.25 -6.02 -7.73
N GLN A 42 -8.52 -6.15 -6.42
CA GLN A 42 -7.96 -5.26 -5.41
C GLN A 42 -6.42 -5.38 -5.35
N LEU A 43 -5.89 -6.59 -5.45
CA LEU A 43 -4.44 -6.82 -5.45
C LEU A 43 -3.76 -6.13 -6.64
N ARG A 44 -4.40 -6.09 -7.80
CA ARG A 44 -3.91 -5.39 -9.01
C ARG A 44 -3.80 -3.88 -8.84
N PHE A 45 -4.40 -3.28 -7.80
CA PHE A 45 -4.14 -1.88 -7.48
C PHE A 45 -2.71 -1.65 -7.00
N MET A 46 -2.07 -2.68 -6.43
CA MET A 46 -0.78 -2.57 -5.76
C MET A 46 0.33 -3.35 -6.49
N VAL A 47 0.01 -4.53 -7.02
CA VAL A 47 1.00 -5.47 -7.59
C VAL A 47 0.68 -5.77 -9.05
N LEU A 48 1.72 -5.79 -9.89
CA LEU A 48 1.66 -6.32 -11.24
C LEU A 48 2.02 -7.82 -11.21
N LEU A 49 1.02 -8.67 -11.43
CA LEU A 49 1.20 -10.13 -11.44
C LEU A 49 1.72 -10.68 -12.77
N ASP A 50 1.48 -10.00 -13.91
CA ASP A 50 1.86 -10.43 -15.27
C ASP A 50 1.72 -11.96 -15.49
N LYS A 51 2.82 -12.71 -15.55
CA LYS A 51 2.86 -14.18 -15.76
C LYS A 51 2.90 -15.00 -14.47
N GLU A 52 3.03 -14.36 -13.31
CA GLU A 52 3.10 -15.04 -12.02
C GLU A 52 1.66 -15.33 -11.54
N PRO A 53 1.34 -16.61 -11.28
CA PRO A 53 -0.02 -16.99 -10.89
C PRO A 53 -0.40 -16.54 -9.47
N TYR A 54 0.60 -16.31 -8.62
CA TYR A 54 0.42 -16.12 -7.18
C TYR A 54 1.34 -15.01 -6.65
N TYR A 55 0.78 -14.10 -5.86
CA TYR A 55 1.55 -13.14 -5.09
C TYR A 55 1.83 -13.66 -3.67
N TYR A 56 3.08 -13.58 -3.21
CA TYR A 56 3.45 -13.87 -1.83
C TYR A 56 4.18 -12.69 -1.17
N PRO A 57 3.85 -12.34 0.09
CA PRO A 57 4.34 -11.13 0.78
C PRO A 57 5.70 -11.36 1.46
N CYS A 58 6.69 -11.87 0.72
CA CYS A 58 8.05 -12.09 1.23
C CYS A 58 9.09 -12.07 0.12
N SER A 59 10.37 -12.13 0.49
CA SER A 59 11.45 -12.31 -0.47
C SER A 59 11.37 -13.68 -1.14
N ASP A 60 11.89 -13.77 -2.37
CA ASP A 60 11.94 -15.02 -3.14
C ASP A 60 12.73 -16.11 -2.41
N LYS A 61 13.73 -15.71 -1.62
CA LYS A 61 14.54 -16.63 -0.82
C LYS A 61 13.72 -17.32 0.27
N ILE A 62 12.84 -16.58 0.96
CA ILE A 62 11.96 -17.15 1.99
C ILE A 62 10.94 -18.07 1.33
N PHE A 63 10.26 -17.59 0.27
CA PHE A 63 9.27 -18.38 -0.45
C PHE A 63 9.84 -19.70 -0.96
N LYS A 64 11.01 -19.67 -1.60
CA LYS A 64 11.69 -20.85 -2.11
C LYS A 64 12.01 -21.87 -1.01
N ASN A 65 12.47 -21.43 0.16
CA ASN A 65 12.75 -22.35 1.27
C ASN A 65 11.49 -23.06 1.78
N ILE A 66 10.36 -22.34 1.85
CA ILE A 66 9.07 -22.91 2.26
C ILE A 66 8.56 -23.91 1.22
N ILE A 67 8.60 -23.54 -0.06
CA ILE A 67 8.04 -24.37 -1.14
C ILE A 67 8.91 -25.60 -1.44
N GLU A 68 10.23 -25.46 -1.44
CA GLU A 68 11.15 -26.59 -1.69
C GLU A 68 11.29 -27.54 -0.49
N LYS A 69 10.54 -27.29 0.61
CA LYS A 69 10.62 -28.04 1.88
C LYS A 69 12.07 -28.19 2.37
N LYS A 70 12.93 -27.22 2.01
CA LYS A 70 14.29 -27.16 2.52
C LYS A 70 14.14 -26.71 3.96
N GLY A 71 14.10 -27.68 4.86
CA GLY A 71 14.14 -27.51 6.32
C GLY A 71 15.49 -26.93 6.73
N GLY A 72 15.78 -25.72 6.27
CA GLY A 72 17.01 -25.01 6.49
C GLY A 72 16.91 -24.12 7.71
N ASP A 73 18.05 -23.91 8.36
CA ASP A 73 18.26 -23.02 9.50
C ASP A 73 17.58 -21.65 9.33
N LEU A 74 17.39 -21.17 8.09
CA LEU A 74 16.83 -19.86 7.79
C LEU A 74 15.39 -19.66 8.28
N LEU A 75 14.45 -20.58 8.01
CA LEU A 75 13.06 -20.39 8.45
C LEU A 75 12.92 -20.60 9.95
N THR A 76 13.63 -21.62 10.49
CA THR A 76 13.73 -21.85 11.93
C THR A 76 14.27 -20.63 12.66
N PHE A 77 15.33 -20.00 12.14
CA PHE A 77 15.89 -18.77 12.69
C PHE A 77 14.92 -17.60 12.60
N ALA A 78 14.16 -17.48 11.50
CA ALA A 78 13.12 -16.47 11.38
C ALA A 78 12.01 -16.65 12.43
N TYR A 79 11.61 -17.91 12.73
CA TYR A 79 10.67 -18.19 13.82
C TYR A 79 11.26 -17.87 15.19
N ILE A 80 12.52 -18.25 15.45
CA ILE A 80 13.19 -17.92 16.72
C ILE A 80 13.20 -16.41 16.94
N LYS A 81 13.51 -15.61 15.90
CA LYS A 81 13.44 -14.14 15.96
C LYS A 81 12.04 -13.60 16.30
N VAL A 82 10.98 -14.26 15.87
CA VAL A 82 9.61 -13.90 16.29
C VAL A 82 9.46 -14.13 17.79
N TRP A 83 9.90 -15.28 18.29
CA TRP A 83 9.84 -15.59 19.73
C TRP A 83 10.69 -14.62 20.57
N GLU A 84 11.91 -14.29 20.12
CA GLU A 84 12.81 -13.33 20.75
C GLU A 84 12.25 -11.91 20.83
N ARG A 85 11.24 -11.57 20.01
CA ARG A 85 10.51 -10.29 20.12
C ARG A 85 9.28 -10.39 21.02
N VAL A 86 8.51 -11.48 20.90
CA VAL A 86 7.27 -11.67 21.65
C VAL A 86 7.52 -11.91 23.14
N GLU A 87 8.49 -12.74 23.51
CA GLU A 87 8.75 -13.08 24.92
C GLU A 87 9.14 -11.85 25.75
N PRO A 88 10.14 -11.02 25.36
CA PRO A 88 10.49 -9.83 26.12
C PRO A 88 9.35 -8.79 26.19
N LEU A 89 8.54 -8.69 25.14
CA LEU A 89 7.36 -7.82 25.13
C LEU A 89 6.41 -8.21 26.28
N ILE A 90 6.07 -9.50 26.41
CA ILE A 90 5.16 -9.97 27.47
C ILE A 90 5.76 -9.69 28.85
N ARG A 91 7.05 -9.98 29.02
CA ARG A 91 7.76 -9.77 30.29
C ARG A 91 7.80 -8.30 30.71
N SER A 92 7.90 -7.38 29.75
CA SER A 92 7.94 -5.94 30.02
C SER A 92 6.57 -5.33 30.27
N VAL A 93 5.51 -5.85 29.65
CA VAL A 93 4.17 -5.25 29.69
C VAL A 93 3.27 -5.90 30.75
N VAL A 94 3.35 -7.21 30.95
CA VAL A 94 2.49 -7.94 31.90
C VAL A 94 3.17 -8.03 33.26
N LYS A 95 2.66 -7.25 34.22
CA LYS A 95 3.24 -7.17 35.58
C LYS A 95 2.83 -8.32 36.50
N ASP A 96 1.65 -8.89 36.30
CA ASP A 96 1.16 -10.00 37.11
C ASP A 96 1.92 -11.29 36.79
N ALA A 97 2.57 -11.88 37.80
CA ALA A 97 3.47 -13.01 37.61
C ALA A 97 2.74 -14.27 37.12
N TYR A 98 1.51 -14.51 37.58
CA TYR A 98 0.71 -15.66 37.17
C TYR A 98 0.27 -15.52 35.71
N LYS A 99 -0.37 -14.39 35.35
CA LYS A 99 -0.79 -14.08 33.98
C LYS A 99 0.41 -14.10 33.03
N GLN A 100 1.56 -13.56 33.44
CA GLN A 100 2.79 -13.59 32.64
C GLN A 100 3.23 -15.03 32.37
N LYS A 101 3.33 -15.89 33.41
CA LYS A 101 3.72 -17.30 33.26
C LYS A 101 2.72 -18.09 32.42
N PHE A 102 1.42 -17.85 32.62
CA PHE A 102 0.34 -18.44 31.85
C PHE A 102 0.44 -18.08 30.37
N LEU A 103 0.56 -16.78 30.05
CA LEU A 103 0.71 -16.28 28.68
C LEU A 103 1.93 -16.85 27.98
N LEU A 104 3.09 -16.83 28.63
CA LEU A 104 4.32 -17.39 28.06
C LEU A 104 4.19 -18.91 27.79
N SER A 105 3.54 -19.64 28.69
CA SER A 105 3.29 -21.07 28.51
C SER A 105 2.35 -21.33 27.33
N LEU A 106 1.24 -20.60 27.26
CA LEU A 106 0.25 -20.70 26.19
C LEU A 106 0.86 -20.36 24.82
N LEU A 107 1.55 -19.24 24.72
CA LEU A 107 2.19 -18.78 23.49
C LEU A 107 3.33 -19.71 23.08
N GLY A 108 4.10 -20.24 24.02
CA GLY A 108 5.16 -21.22 23.73
C GLY A 108 4.59 -22.53 23.18
N MET A 109 3.45 -23.00 23.69
CA MET A 109 2.74 -24.16 23.14
C MET A 109 2.23 -23.88 21.72
N LYS A 110 1.65 -22.69 21.48
CA LYS A 110 1.17 -22.29 20.16
C LYS A 110 2.31 -22.15 19.15
N PHE A 111 3.40 -21.49 19.53
CA PHE A 111 4.60 -21.35 18.72
C PHE A 111 5.13 -22.71 18.25
N ARG A 112 5.32 -23.68 19.15
CA ARG A 112 5.80 -25.02 18.78
C ARG A 112 4.85 -25.74 17.83
N ARG A 113 3.53 -25.64 18.06
CA ARG A 113 2.53 -26.29 17.20
C ARG A 113 2.52 -25.68 15.79
N GLU A 114 2.56 -24.36 15.68
CA GLU A 114 2.45 -23.66 14.40
C GLU A 114 3.72 -23.72 13.54
N THR A 115 4.89 -23.87 14.18
CA THR A 115 6.18 -23.96 13.49
C THR A 115 6.56 -25.38 13.08
N ALA A 116 5.85 -26.40 13.59
CA ALA A 116 6.16 -27.81 13.35
C ALA A 116 6.09 -28.22 11.87
N SER A 117 5.17 -27.63 11.10
CA SER A 117 5.00 -27.94 9.68
C SER A 117 5.93 -27.17 8.75
N ILE A 118 6.63 -26.13 9.22
CA ILE A 118 7.55 -25.29 8.42
C ILE A 118 6.83 -24.69 7.18
N VAL A 119 5.53 -24.40 7.30
CA VAL A 119 4.70 -23.82 6.22
C VAL A 119 4.29 -22.38 6.54
N LEU A 120 4.20 -22.01 7.81
CA LEU A 120 3.68 -20.71 8.22
C LEU A 120 4.69 -19.60 7.94
N PHE A 121 4.22 -18.45 7.48
CA PHE A 121 5.04 -17.26 7.36
C PHE A 121 5.42 -16.71 8.73
N PRO A 122 6.67 -16.24 8.94
CA PRO A 122 7.08 -15.65 10.21
C PRO A 122 6.21 -14.46 10.64
N SER A 123 5.82 -13.57 9.71
CA SER A 123 4.92 -12.45 10.00
C SER A 123 3.52 -12.91 10.43
N ARG A 124 3.04 -14.04 9.89
CA ARG A 124 1.75 -14.63 10.25
C ARG A 124 1.78 -15.27 11.62
N LEU A 125 2.85 -15.99 11.92
CA LEU A 125 3.10 -16.52 13.26
C LEU A 125 3.09 -15.38 14.29
N GLU A 126 3.85 -14.32 14.02
CA GLU A 126 3.94 -13.16 14.90
C GLU A 126 2.59 -12.51 15.14
N LYS A 127 1.82 -12.24 14.08
CA LYS A 127 0.46 -11.72 14.18
C LYS A 127 -0.41 -12.58 15.09
N ARG A 128 -0.41 -13.90 14.90
CA ARG A 128 -1.24 -14.81 15.71
C ARG A 128 -0.87 -14.77 17.18
N LEU A 129 0.43 -14.78 17.49
CA LEU A 129 0.92 -14.68 18.86
C LEU A 129 0.55 -13.33 19.49
N LEU A 130 0.71 -12.22 18.76
CA LEU A 130 0.31 -10.89 19.22
C LEU A 130 -1.19 -10.77 19.45
N GLN A 131 -2.03 -11.38 18.59
CA GLN A 131 -3.48 -11.40 18.78
C GLN A 131 -3.89 -12.15 20.05
N ILE A 132 -3.26 -13.31 20.32
CA ILE A 132 -3.49 -14.04 21.57
C ILE A 132 -3.03 -13.19 22.76
N PHE A 133 -1.84 -12.59 22.68
CA PHE A 133 -1.31 -11.71 23.73
C PHE A 133 -2.28 -10.57 24.06
N ILE A 134 -2.74 -9.80 23.07
CA ILE A 134 -3.65 -8.66 23.30
C ILE A 134 -4.97 -9.13 23.92
N ARG A 135 -5.60 -10.16 23.33
CA ARG A 135 -6.91 -10.65 23.79
C ARG A 135 -6.88 -11.22 25.21
N VAL A 136 -5.81 -11.93 25.57
CA VAL A 136 -5.72 -12.62 26.86
C VAL A 136 -5.12 -11.71 27.95
N SER A 137 -4.27 -10.76 27.59
CA SER A 137 -3.71 -9.79 28.55
C SER A 137 -4.71 -8.70 28.94
N GLU A 138 -5.70 -8.42 28.10
CA GLU A 138 -6.68 -7.33 28.27
C GLU A 138 -5.99 -5.95 28.37
N ILE A 139 -4.86 -5.80 27.66
CA ILE A 139 -4.10 -4.55 27.61
C ILE A 139 -4.40 -3.87 26.28
N ASP A 140 -5.14 -2.76 26.34
CA ASP A 140 -5.65 -2.07 25.15
C ASP A 140 -4.55 -1.45 24.28
N ARG A 141 -3.58 -0.75 24.91
CA ARG A 141 -2.45 -0.10 24.20
C ARG A 141 -1.10 -0.52 24.78
N PRO A 142 -0.60 -1.72 24.42
CA PRO A 142 0.72 -2.16 24.84
C PRO A 142 1.79 -1.15 24.38
N LEU A 143 2.77 -0.88 25.26
CA LEU A 143 3.87 0.07 25.01
C LEU A 143 3.48 1.54 24.80
N ALA A 144 2.23 1.97 25.03
CA ALA A 144 1.79 3.36 24.80
C ALA A 144 2.74 4.41 25.41
N LYS A 145 3.02 4.29 26.71
CA LYS A 145 3.94 5.20 27.43
C LYS A 145 5.36 5.21 26.85
N VAL A 146 5.83 4.07 26.34
CA VAL A 146 7.15 3.97 25.72
C VAL A 146 7.15 4.72 24.39
N LYS A 147 6.11 4.54 23.57
CA LYS A 147 5.94 5.27 22.30
C LYS A 147 5.82 6.78 22.53
N GLU A 148 4.97 7.19 23.46
CA GLU A 148 4.77 8.60 23.84
C GLU A 148 6.07 9.24 24.35
N THR A 149 6.88 8.50 25.12
CA THR A 149 8.20 9.00 25.57
C THR A 149 9.16 9.20 24.40
N LYS A 150 9.19 8.27 23.42
CA LYS A 150 9.99 8.43 22.20
C LYS A 150 9.54 9.65 21.40
N ASN A 151 8.23 9.81 21.23
CA ASN A 151 7.62 10.93 20.51
C ASN A 151 7.88 12.28 21.21
N ARG A 152 7.74 12.33 22.54
CA ARG A 152 8.06 13.50 23.36
C ARG A 152 9.48 14.00 23.11
N ARG A 153 10.47 13.09 23.17
CA ARG A 153 11.89 13.43 23.02
C ARG A 153 12.18 14.10 21.68
N ILE A 154 11.57 13.61 20.60
CA ILE A 154 11.73 14.24 19.27
C ILE A 154 10.97 15.55 19.19
N CYS A 155 9.76 15.64 19.77
CA CYS A 155 9.04 16.90 19.85
C CYS A 155 9.86 18.00 20.57
N GLU A 156 10.48 17.66 21.71
CA GLU A 156 11.38 18.55 22.46
C GLU A 156 12.62 18.91 21.64
N LEU A 157 13.26 17.94 20.98
CA LEU A 157 14.41 18.16 20.11
C LEU A 157 14.08 19.13 18.97
N LEU A 158 12.97 18.93 18.24
CA LEU A 158 12.54 19.79 17.14
C LEU A 158 12.24 21.23 17.59
N LYS A 159 11.83 21.41 18.86
CA LYS A 159 11.55 22.72 19.46
C LYS A 159 12.81 23.40 20.01
N SER A 160 13.89 22.66 20.25
CA SER A 160 15.14 23.14 20.85
C SER A 160 15.88 24.16 19.98
N GLN A 161 16.67 25.03 20.63
CA GLN A 161 17.48 26.02 19.92
C GLN A 161 18.64 25.37 19.15
N ASP A 162 19.31 24.39 19.75
CA ASP A 162 20.38 23.62 19.11
C ASP A 162 19.95 23.01 17.76
N PHE A 163 18.74 22.45 17.71
CA PHE A 163 18.17 21.92 16.48
C PHE A 163 17.89 23.04 15.47
N LYS A 164 17.24 24.13 15.89
CA LYS A 164 16.94 25.26 14.99
C LYS A 164 18.20 25.87 14.37
N ASP A 165 19.26 26.00 15.16
CA ASP A 165 20.54 26.56 14.70
C ASP A 165 21.27 25.62 13.73
N ALA A 166 21.24 24.30 13.99
CA ALA A 166 21.82 23.31 13.09
C ALA A 166 20.99 23.13 11.80
N PHE A 167 19.66 23.14 11.93
CA PHE A 167 18.72 22.88 10.86
C PHE A 167 18.62 24.03 9.85
N ASN A 168 18.83 25.28 10.30
CA ASN A 168 18.81 26.47 9.44
C ASN A 168 20.19 26.94 8.97
N ASP A 169 21.25 26.16 9.23
CA ASP A 169 22.58 26.42 8.67
C ASP A 169 22.53 26.46 7.13
N PRO A 170 23.04 27.49 6.45
CA PRO A 170 23.12 27.50 4.98
C PRO A 170 24.12 26.46 4.41
N ASP A 171 24.99 25.87 5.22
CA ASP A 171 26.00 24.92 4.77
C ASP A 171 25.41 23.69 4.05
N GLY A 172 25.91 23.39 2.86
CA GLY A 172 25.41 22.35 1.96
C GLY A 172 24.34 22.81 0.97
N LEU A 173 23.96 24.09 0.95
CA LEU A 173 23.15 24.66 -0.13
C LEU A 173 24.04 24.98 -1.35
N GLU A 174 23.76 24.34 -2.48
CA GLU A 174 24.50 24.56 -3.72
C GLU A 174 23.91 25.75 -4.50
N LEU A 175 24.59 26.90 -4.46
CA LEU A 175 24.19 28.12 -5.17
C LEU A 175 25.17 28.43 -6.32
N ARG A 176 24.64 28.63 -7.53
CA ARG A 176 25.38 29.12 -8.69
C ARG A 176 24.96 30.56 -9.01
N LYS A 177 25.81 31.31 -9.73
CA LYS A 177 25.53 32.73 -10.07
C LYS A 177 24.23 32.94 -10.87
N ASP A 178 23.78 31.92 -11.59
CA ASP A 178 22.59 31.87 -12.42
C ASP A 178 21.40 31.16 -11.76
N THR A 179 21.49 30.82 -10.47
CA THR A 179 20.39 30.12 -9.76
C THR A 179 19.21 31.07 -9.53
N THR A 180 18.02 30.68 -10.00
CA THR A 180 16.79 31.45 -9.80
C THR A 180 16.32 31.37 -8.35
N LEU A 181 15.52 32.34 -7.90
CA LEU A 181 14.95 32.33 -6.54
C LEU A 181 14.11 31.07 -6.27
N ASP A 182 13.38 30.58 -7.28
CA ASP A 182 12.61 29.34 -7.18
C ASP A 182 13.51 28.12 -6.94
N GLU A 183 14.65 28.03 -7.64
CA GLU A 183 15.64 26.97 -7.43
C GLU A 183 16.35 27.08 -6.07
N VAL A 184 16.58 28.31 -5.57
CA VAL A 184 17.08 28.52 -4.20
C VAL A 184 16.08 27.99 -3.18
N ASN A 185 14.80 28.35 -3.31
CA ASN A 185 13.74 27.90 -2.39
C ASN A 185 13.60 26.36 -2.41
N LEU A 186 13.63 25.77 -3.60
CA LEU A 186 13.63 24.32 -3.76
C LEU A 186 14.87 23.65 -3.15
N GLY A 187 16.05 24.25 -3.34
CA GLY A 187 17.29 23.81 -2.71
C GLY A 187 17.22 23.81 -1.18
N ILE A 188 16.63 24.84 -0.58
CA ILE A 188 16.40 24.93 0.87
C ILE A 188 15.51 23.77 1.35
N HIS A 189 14.36 23.55 0.70
CA HIS A 189 13.46 22.45 1.05
C HIS A 189 14.14 21.08 0.93
N LEU A 190 14.89 20.84 -0.16
CA LEU A 190 15.61 19.59 -0.36
C LEU A 190 16.71 19.37 0.69
N LEU A 191 17.44 20.44 1.07
CA LEU A 191 18.46 20.36 2.12
C LEU A 191 17.83 20.04 3.47
N GLN A 192 16.77 20.76 3.86
CA GLN A 192 16.00 20.51 5.08
C GLN A 192 15.46 19.08 5.13
N PHE A 193 14.88 18.60 4.03
CA PHE A 193 14.36 17.24 3.92
C PHE A 193 15.49 16.20 4.08
N ARG A 194 16.66 16.43 3.45
CA ARG A 194 17.84 15.58 3.59
C ARG A 194 18.31 15.48 5.05
N ARG A 195 18.34 16.62 5.75
CA ARG A 195 18.78 16.71 7.16
C ARG A 195 17.87 15.90 8.07
N LEU A 196 16.55 16.02 7.91
CA LEU A 196 15.58 15.22 8.67
C LEU A 196 15.72 13.71 8.38
N MET A 197 15.92 13.33 7.11
CA MET A 197 16.20 11.94 6.77
C MET A 197 17.48 11.44 7.44
N ALA A 198 18.56 12.21 7.41
CA ALA A 198 19.80 11.81 8.08
C ALA A 198 19.60 11.62 9.59
N LEU A 199 18.89 12.53 10.26
CA LEU A 199 18.57 12.42 11.69
C LEU A 199 17.69 11.20 12.02
N SER A 200 16.74 10.86 11.15
CA SER A 200 15.94 9.62 11.30
C SER A 200 16.79 8.34 11.25
N GLY A 201 18.06 8.44 10.83
CA GLY A 201 19.04 7.35 10.92
C GLY A 201 19.65 7.12 12.30
N TYR A 202 19.31 7.91 13.32
CA TYR A 202 19.94 7.88 14.65
C TYR A 202 18.92 7.55 15.77
N PRO A 203 18.63 6.27 16.04
CA PRO A 203 17.67 5.86 17.07
C PRO A 203 17.98 6.37 18.48
N GLU A 204 19.24 6.69 18.77
CA GLU A 204 19.65 7.30 20.04
C GLU A 204 18.89 8.61 20.35
N LEU A 205 18.42 9.34 19.33
CA LEU A 205 17.71 10.61 19.51
C LEU A 205 16.36 10.44 20.22
N TRP A 206 15.71 9.28 20.12
CA TRP A 206 14.46 8.98 20.81
C TRP A 206 14.57 7.87 21.86
N THR A 207 15.64 7.10 21.86
CA THR A 207 15.86 6.03 22.84
C THR A 207 16.70 6.46 24.04
N SER A 208 17.55 7.48 23.91
CA SER A 208 18.39 8.02 24.98
C SER A 208 17.82 9.31 25.59
N GLU A 209 18.20 9.63 26.83
CA GLU A 209 17.91 10.92 27.49
C GLU A 209 18.98 11.98 27.28
N LYS A 210 20.05 11.63 26.55
CA LYS A 210 21.16 12.55 26.29
C LYS A 210 20.71 13.68 25.38
N GLN A 211 20.83 14.92 25.86
CA GLN A 211 20.71 16.09 25.01
C GLN A 211 21.87 16.13 24.00
N VAL A 212 21.56 16.60 22.79
CA VAL A 212 22.51 16.64 21.68
C VAL A 212 22.73 18.10 21.28
N ALA A 213 23.96 18.57 21.41
CA ALA A 213 24.34 19.94 21.07
C ALA A 213 24.33 20.19 19.55
N SER A 214 24.23 21.47 19.16
CA SER A 214 24.15 21.91 17.75
C SER A 214 25.25 21.30 16.86
N ASP A 215 26.51 21.26 17.30
CA ASP A 215 27.63 20.73 16.50
C ASP A 215 27.48 19.24 16.20
N THR A 216 26.98 18.47 17.17
CA THR A 216 26.73 17.04 16.96
C THR A 216 25.57 16.84 16.00
N LEU A 217 24.50 17.65 16.12
CA LEU A 217 23.38 17.63 15.18
C LEU A 217 23.85 17.98 13.75
N ARG A 218 24.71 18.98 13.57
CA ARG A 218 25.30 19.31 12.25
C ARG A 218 26.05 18.12 11.67
N SER A 219 26.84 17.43 12.48
CA SER A 219 27.55 16.23 12.05
C SER A 219 26.59 15.11 11.63
N MET A 220 25.57 14.81 12.46
CA MET A 220 24.53 13.81 12.14
C MET A 220 23.76 14.16 10.88
N MET A 221 23.38 15.43 10.71
CA MET A 221 22.70 15.94 9.52
C MET A 221 23.56 15.82 8.25
N LYS A 222 24.89 15.85 8.37
CA LYS A 222 25.85 15.67 7.27
C LYS A 222 26.11 14.20 6.91
N ALA A 223 25.55 13.26 7.66
CA ALA A 223 25.73 11.84 7.39
C ALA A 223 25.36 11.48 5.94
N PRO A 224 26.11 10.57 5.31
CA PRO A 224 25.86 10.15 3.94
C PRO A 224 24.55 9.36 3.86
N ILE A 225 23.80 9.61 2.79
CA ILE A 225 22.65 8.79 2.40
C ILE A 225 23.10 7.89 1.25
N GLU A 226 23.08 6.59 1.46
CA GLU A 226 23.51 5.60 0.47
C GLU A 226 22.38 5.20 -0.47
N GLY A 227 22.75 4.72 -1.66
CA GLY A 227 21.80 4.24 -2.67
C GLY A 227 21.32 5.32 -3.64
N SER A 228 20.72 4.88 -4.75
CA SER A 228 20.23 5.76 -5.82
C SER A 228 18.92 6.47 -5.46
N GLY A 229 18.23 6.04 -4.40
CA GLY A 229 16.90 6.52 -4.08
C GLY A 229 16.85 8.00 -3.69
N TRP A 230 17.95 8.57 -3.15
CA TRP A 230 18.03 10.01 -2.91
C TRP A 230 18.04 10.83 -4.21
N ILE A 231 18.77 10.37 -5.22
CA ILE A 231 18.82 11.02 -6.53
C ILE A 231 17.45 10.93 -7.20
N TRP A 232 16.85 9.74 -7.16
CA TRP A 232 15.50 9.51 -7.66
C TRP A 232 14.47 10.44 -6.99
N LEU A 233 14.49 10.52 -5.64
CA LEU A 233 13.56 11.36 -4.88
C LEU A 233 13.73 12.83 -5.23
N LYS A 234 14.96 13.36 -5.26
CA LYS A 234 15.23 14.74 -5.67
C LYS A 234 14.64 15.04 -7.05
N ASN A 235 14.84 14.15 -8.02
CA ASN A 235 14.37 14.35 -9.39
C ASN A 235 12.83 14.34 -9.47
N ILE A 236 12.18 13.46 -8.71
CA ILE A 236 10.72 13.40 -8.65
C ILE A 236 10.14 14.65 -8.00
N LEU A 237 10.66 15.06 -6.84
CA LEU A 237 10.17 16.24 -6.14
C LEU A 237 10.31 17.49 -7.02
N ARG A 238 11.47 17.68 -7.66
CA ARG A 238 11.67 18.75 -8.65
C ARG A 238 10.62 18.71 -9.76
N LYS A 239 10.41 17.54 -10.37
CA LYS A 239 9.42 17.38 -11.45
C LYS A 239 8.00 17.68 -10.99
N TRP A 240 7.64 17.28 -9.78
CA TRP A 240 6.29 17.43 -9.25
C TRP A 240 5.96 18.89 -8.93
N THR A 241 6.88 19.60 -8.28
CA THR A 241 6.72 21.03 -7.94
C THR A 241 6.48 21.89 -9.18
N HIS A 242 7.12 21.58 -10.32
CA HIS A 242 6.94 22.31 -11.57
C HIS A 242 5.73 21.87 -12.41
N SER A 243 5.04 20.78 -12.03
CA SER A 243 4.02 20.17 -12.91
C SER A 243 2.65 20.85 -12.85
N GLY A 244 2.37 21.67 -11.83
CA GLY A 244 1.06 22.29 -11.60
C GLY A 244 -0.09 21.30 -11.31
N LYS A 245 0.20 20.01 -11.20
CA LYS A 245 -0.78 18.94 -10.92
C LYS A 245 -0.77 18.60 -9.44
N LYS A 246 -1.95 18.30 -8.87
CA LYS A 246 -2.05 17.73 -7.53
C LYS A 246 -1.36 16.36 -7.52
N ARG A 247 -0.35 16.21 -6.66
CA ARG A 247 0.43 14.97 -6.50
C ARG A 247 0.25 14.37 -5.12
N TYR A 248 0.24 13.05 -5.06
CA TYR A 248 0.09 12.28 -3.82
C TYR A 248 1.28 11.36 -3.58
N LEU A 249 1.85 11.45 -2.38
CA LEU A 249 2.85 10.51 -1.89
C LEU A 249 2.23 9.67 -0.76
N LEU A 250 2.21 8.35 -0.90
CA LEU A 250 1.80 7.46 0.18
C LEU A 250 3.01 7.15 1.07
N TRP A 251 2.96 7.58 2.32
CA TRP A 251 4.02 7.40 3.33
C TRP A 251 3.61 6.31 4.32
N MET A 252 4.41 5.26 4.47
CA MET A 252 4.06 4.09 5.27
C MET A 252 5.24 3.53 6.07
N GLY A 253 4.96 2.60 6.98
CA GLY A 253 5.97 1.92 7.80
C GLY A 253 6.52 2.75 8.96
N VAL A 254 5.77 3.77 9.39
CA VAL A 254 6.20 4.72 10.43
C VAL A 254 6.21 4.10 11.83
N SER A 255 7.20 4.48 12.62
CA SER A 255 7.43 3.97 13.98
C SER A 255 7.54 5.11 15.00
N ALA A 256 7.22 4.83 16.26
CA ALA A 256 7.28 5.80 17.35
C ALA A 256 8.71 6.35 17.57
N GLY A 257 8.80 7.64 17.87
CA GLY A 257 10.03 8.44 17.85
C GLY A 257 10.30 8.98 16.45
N GLU A 258 10.61 8.08 15.52
CA GLU A 258 10.95 8.41 14.13
C GLU A 258 9.84 9.21 13.41
N ILE A 259 8.57 8.88 13.68
CA ILE A 259 7.41 9.50 13.04
C ILE A 259 7.38 11.03 13.18
N LEU A 260 7.95 11.62 14.24
CA LEU A 260 7.98 13.08 14.37
C LEU A 260 8.91 13.73 13.33
N PHE A 261 10.01 13.06 12.97
CA PHE A 261 10.82 13.47 11.82
C PHE A 261 10.07 13.24 10.52
N ASP A 262 9.33 12.13 10.38
CA ASP A 262 8.49 11.88 9.20
C ASP A 262 7.44 12.98 9.01
N LEU A 263 6.76 13.39 10.07
CA LEU A 263 5.78 14.46 10.02
C LEU A 263 6.43 15.80 9.67
N ALA A 264 7.62 16.11 10.21
CA ALA A 264 8.37 17.30 9.82
C ALA A 264 8.78 17.27 8.32
N MET A 265 9.15 16.10 7.79
CA MET A 265 9.42 15.88 6.37
C MET A 265 8.17 16.06 5.52
N ILE A 266 7.04 15.53 5.97
CA ILE A 266 5.73 15.68 5.34
C ILE A 266 5.32 17.15 5.26
N GLN A 267 5.56 17.94 6.32
CA GLN A 267 5.29 19.38 6.29
C GLN A 267 6.14 20.11 5.23
N ILE A 268 7.39 19.68 4.99
CA ILE A 268 8.19 20.20 3.87
C ILE A 268 7.56 19.83 2.53
N LEU A 269 7.13 18.58 2.35
CA LEU A 269 6.46 18.14 1.11
C LEU A 269 5.19 18.96 0.83
N ILE A 270 4.39 19.24 1.87
CA ILE A 270 3.20 20.08 1.78
C ILE A 270 3.57 21.52 1.35
N ARG A 271 4.62 22.10 1.94
CA ARG A 271 5.15 23.41 1.49
C ARG A 271 5.64 23.41 0.04
N MET A 272 6.04 22.25 -0.49
CA MET A 272 6.40 22.05 -1.90
C MET A 272 5.18 21.79 -2.81
N GLY A 273 3.96 21.83 -2.28
CA GLY A 273 2.71 21.58 -3.01
C GLY A 273 2.35 20.12 -3.20
N ILE A 274 2.98 19.20 -2.45
CA ILE A 274 2.77 17.76 -2.55
C ILE A 274 1.85 17.30 -1.42
N ASN A 275 0.80 16.56 -1.77
CA ASN A 275 -0.13 16.00 -0.80
C ASN A 275 0.41 14.65 -0.32
N VAL A 276 0.14 14.32 0.94
CA VAL A 276 0.63 13.09 1.55
C VAL A 276 -0.52 12.29 2.14
N ILE A 277 -0.50 10.99 1.88
CA ILE A 277 -1.34 10.01 2.55
C ILE A 277 -0.42 9.25 3.52
N LEU A 278 -0.59 9.44 4.82
CA LEU A 278 0.13 8.72 5.86
C LEU A 278 -0.63 7.44 6.21
N SER A 279 0.02 6.29 6.09
CA SER A 279 -0.53 5.00 6.44
C SER A 279 0.04 4.48 7.76
N VAL A 280 -0.86 4.13 8.68
CA VAL A 280 -0.56 3.57 10.00
C VAL A 280 -1.16 2.18 10.16
N LYS A 281 -0.70 1.41 11.16
CA LYS A 281 -1.24 0.07 11.44
C LYS A 281 -2.66 0.13 11.97
N LYS A 282 -3.44 -0.91 11.70
CA LYS A 282 -4.80 -1.05 12.27
C LYS A 282 -4.77 -1.31 13.77
N ALA A 283 -3.85 -2.14 14.21
CA ALA A 283 -3.76 -2.60 15.59
C ALA A 283 -2.30 -2.67 16.05
N PHE A 284 -2.11 -2.89 17.35
CA PHE A 284 -0.79 -2.89 17.98
C PHE A 284 0.21 -3.79 17.24
N TYR A 285 1.34 -3.19 16.86
CA TYR A 285 2.48 -3.88 16.27
C TYR A 285 3.78 -3.22 16.72
N TYR A 286 4.26 -3.61 17.91
CA TYR A 286 5.47 -3.08 18.54
C TYR A 286 5.54 -1.54 18.51
N ASP A 287 6.58 -0.98 17.88
CA ASP A 287 6.81 0.45 17.75
C ASP A 287 6.04 1.10 16.59
N SER A 288 5.42 0.33 15.70
CA SER A 288 4.64 0.90 14.59
C SER A 288 3.49 1.75 15.12
N VAL A 289 3.26 2.87 14.48
CA VAL A 289 2.17 3.78 14.84
C VAL A 289 0.84 3.20 14.37
N THR A 290 -0.18 3.31 15.21
CA THR A 290 -1.54 2.82 14.96
C THR A 290 -2.53 3.98 14.87
N LEU A 291 -3.76 3.71 14.38
CA LEU A 291 -4.84 4.71 14.45
C LEU A 291 -5.12 5.17 15.90
N ASN A 292 -5.09 4.27 16.87
CA ASN A 292 -5.28 4.64 18.28
C ASN A 292 -4.15 5.56 18.77
N ASP A 293 -2.90 5.31 18.33
CA ASP A 293 -1.79 6.20 18.67
C ASP A 293 -2.00 7.60 18.07
N VAL A 294 -2.48 7.71 16.83
CA VAL A 294 -2.82 9.00 16.21
C VAL A 294 -3.90 9.76 17.00
N LEU A 295 -4.89 9.04 17.53
CA LEU A 295 -6.02 9.63 18.25
C LEU A 295 -5.73 9.93 19.72
N GLU A 296 -4.71 9.32 20.34
CA GLU A 296 -4.49 9.40 21.79
C GLU A 296 -3.10 9.90 22.20
N ASP A 297 -2.08 9.80 21.34
CA ASP A 297 -0.75 10.35 21.66
C ASP A 297 -0.76 11.89 21.48
N PRO A 298 -0.51 12.66 22.55
CA PRO A 298 -0.63 14.12 22.50
C PRO A 298 0.34 14.78 21.52
N TYR A 299 1.53 14.19 21.29
CA TYR A 299 2.53 14.74 20.37
C TYR A 299 2.15 14.49 18.92
N LEU A 300 1.49 13.35 18.64
CA LEU A 300 0.94 13.07 17.31
C LEU A 300 -0.27 13.95 17.02
N GLN A 301 -1.18 14.12 18.00
CA GLN A 301 -2.33 15.02 17.88
C GLN A 301 -1.91 16.45 17.56
N GLU A 302 -0.88 16.97 18.24
CA GLU A 302 -0.34 18.31 17.97
C GLU A 302 0.11 18.45 16.51
N MET A 303 0.94 17.51 16.04
CA MET A 303 1.52 17.53 14.70
C MET A 303 0.54 17.19 13.57
N LEU A 304 -0.57 16.51 13.89
CA LEU A 304 -1.61 16.08 12.96
C LEU A 304 -2.90 16.91 13.05
N SER A 305 -2.91 18.01 13.82
CA SER A 305 -4.10 18.84 14.06
C SER A 305 -4.82 19.36 12.79
N GLY A 306 -4.13 19.44 11.65
CA GLY A 306 -4.70 19.82 10.36
C GLY A 306 -5.01 18.66 9.41
N ALA A 307 -4.67 17.42 9.78
CA ALA A 307 -4.80 16.24 8.93
C ALA A 307 -6.23 15.69 8.90
N GLU A 308 -6.61 15.08 7.79
CA GLU A 308 -7.90 14.39 7.63
C GLU A 308 -7.72 12.91 7.98
N ILE A 309 -8.55 12.36 8.88
CA ILE A 309 -8.44 10.96 9.32
C ILE A 309 -9.53 10.12 8.68
N ILE A 310 -9.15 9.27 7.72
CA ILE A 310 -10.07 8.35 7.05
C ILE A 310 -10.05 7.01 7.77
N ALA A 311 -10.93 6.86 8.76
CA ALA A 311 -11.00 5.67 9.61
C ALA A 311 -11.71 4.47 8.95
N ASN A 312 -12.56 4.70 7.94
CA ASN A 312 -13.30 3.63 7.26
C ASN A 312 -12.33 2.72 6.47
N PRO A 313 -12.21 1.41 6.76
CA PRO A 313 -11.33 0.49 6.04
C PRO A 313 -11.86 0.09 4.65
N ASN A 314 -13.13 0.38 4.35
CA ASN A 314 -13.84 -0.01 3.14
C ASN A 314 -14.42 1.20 2.39
N ILE A 315 -13.71 2.33 2.39
CA ILE A 315 -14.18 3.56 1.71
C ILE A 315 -14.42 3.29 0.21
N SER A 316 -15.51 3.78 -0.35
CA SER A 316 -15.74 3.71 -1.80
C SER A 316 -14.74 4.57 -2.57
N LYS A 317 -14.53 4.30 -3.86
CA LYS A 317 -13.68 5.14 -4.71
C LYS A 317 -14.20 6.58 -4.76
N LYS A 318 -15.52 6.74 -4.88
CA LYS A 318 -16.16 8.06 -4.94
C LYS A 318 -15.89 8.86 -3.67
N GLU A 319 -16.15 8.28 -2.50
CA GLU A 319 -15.90 8.92 -1.21
C GLU A 319 -14.41 9.25 -1.05
N LEU A 320 -13.50 8.32 -1.37
CA LEU A 320 -12.05 8.61 -1.29
C LEU A 320 -11.65 9.77 -2.20
N LEU A 321 -12.16 9.81 -3.43
CA LEU A 321 -11.86 10.90 -4.36
C LEU A 321 -12.47 12.23 -3.89
N GLU A 322 -13.63 12.23 -3.24
CA GLU A 322 -14.23 13.41 -2.63
C GLU A 322 -13.34 13.93 -1.49
N GLU A 323 -12.89 13.05 -0.60
CA GLU A 323 -11.95 13.40 0.47
C GLU A 323 -10.64 13.97 -0.10
N LEU A 324 -10.05 13.29 -1.08
CA LEU A 324 -8.81 13.74 -1.72
C LEU A 324 -9.00 15.02 -2.54
N LYS A 325 -10.21 15.35 -2.99
CA LYS A 325 -10.49 16.62 -3.69
C LYS A 325 -10.61 17.82 -2.75
N SER A 326 -10.68 17.59 -1.44
CA SER A 326 -10.71 18.66 -0.44
C SER A 326 -9.42 19.51 -0.44
N ASP A 327 -9.49 20.65 0.25
CA ASP A 327 -8.34 21.56 0.47
C ASP A 327 -7.31 20.98 1.44
N LYS A 328 -7.55 19.79 2.00
CA LYS A 328 -6.60 19.10 2.87
C LYS A 328 -5.42 18.56 2.07
N THR A 329 -4.25 18.59 2.69
CA THR A 329 -2.98 18.16 2.09
C THR A 329 -2.34 16.96 2.79
N LEU A 330 -2.83 16.61 3.98
CA LEU A 330 -2.39 15.45 4.76
C LEU A 330 -3.59 14.60 5.14
N TYR A 331 -3.53 13.32 4.79
CA TYR A 331 -4.55 12.33 5.07
C TYR A 331 -3.94 11.20 5.89
N VAL A 332 -4.65 10.66 6.88
CA VAL A 332 -4.21 9.53 7.69
C VAL A 332 -5.16 8.36 7.47
N ILE A 333 -4.62 7.20 7.09
CA ILE A 333 -5.39 5.98 6.83
C ILE A 333 -4.78 4.79 7.58
N SER A 334 -5.60 3.77 7.84
CA SER A 334 -5.08 2.47 8.28
C SER A 334 -4.74 1.56 7.09
N ASP A 335 -3.59 0.90 7.15
CA ASP A 335 -3.25 -0.19 6.23
C ASP A 335 -4.15 -1.43 6.39
N GLY A 336 -4.94 -1.51 7.47
CA GLY A 336 -5.84 -2.63 7.77
C GLY A 336 -5.18 -3.81 8.48
N THR A 337 -3.87 -3.77 8.71
CA THR A 337 -3.08 -4.92 9.14
C THR A 337 -2.53 -4.80 10.56
N GLN A 338 -2.11 -5.96 11.09
CA GLN A 338 -1.36 -6.10 12.35
C GLN A 338 -0.13 -6.97 12.11
N GLU A 339 0.49 -6.78 10.95
CA GLU A 339 1.65 -7.56 10.49
C GLU A 339 2.48 -6.69 9.54
N HIS A 340 3.61 -7.21 9.07
CA HIS A 340 4.39 -6.60 7.99
C HIS A 340 3.55 -6.36 6.73
N PHE A 341 4.03 -5.47 5.86
CA PHE A 341 3.32 -5.12 4.63
C PHE A 341 2.94 -6.37 3.82
N ASN A 342 1.64 -6.55 3.64
CA ASN A 342 1.08 -7.69 2.92
C ASN A 342 -0.11 -7.22 2.08
N PRO A 343 0.09 -6.92 0.79
CA PRO A 343 -0.95 -6.51 -0.15
C PRO A 343 -2.20 -7.41 -0.18
N LEU A 344 -2.08 -8.69 0.17
CA LEU A 344 -3.23 -9.58 0.22
C LEU A 344 -4.15 -9.30 1.40
N LEU A 345 -3.68 -8.64 2.46
CA LEU A 345 -4.42 -8.48 3.71
C LEU A 345 -4.66 -7.02 4.08
N THR A 346 -4.25 -6.08 3.22
CA THR A 346 -4.50 -4.66 3.43
C THR A 346 -5.97 -4.30 3.29
N SER A 347 -6.39 -3.21 3.92
CA SER A 347 -7.73 -2.65 3.76
C SER A 347 -8.01 -2.23 2.31
N VAL A 348 -9.30 -2.19 1.93
CA VAL A 348 -9.73 -1.68 0.62
C VAL A 348 -9.33 -0.21 0.48
N THR A 349 -9.48 0.57 1.54
CA THR A 349 -9.05 1.97 1.61
C THR A 349 -7.57 2.13 1.29
N PHE A 350 -6.70 1.30 1.88
CA PHE A 350 -5.27 1.34 1.60
C PHE A 350 -4.96 0.98 0.15
N ALA A 351 -5.55 -0.11 -0.37
CA ALA A 351 -5.34 -0.51 -1.76
C ALA A 351 -5.76 0.58 -2.76
N ARG A 352 -6.88 1.27 -2.50
CA ARG A 352 -7.33 2.42 -3.28
C ARG A 352 -6.38 3.62 -3.14
N ALA A 353 -5.89 3.90 -1.93
CA ALA A 353 -4.89 4.96 -1.73
C ALA A 353 -3.59 4.70 -2.50
N VAL A 354 -3.13 3.44 -2.59
CA VAL A 354 -2.00 3.07 -3.47
C VAL A 354 -2.31 3.37 -4.93
N LYS A 355 -3.53 3.07 -5.39
CA LYS A 355 -3.98 3.41 -6.75
C LYS A 355 -3.98 4.92 -6.97
N GLU A 356 -4.39 5.73 -6.02
CA GLU A 356 -4.45 7.19 -6.22
C GLU A 356 -3.08 7.89 -6.05
N ALA A 357 -2.18 7.31 -5.26
CA ALA A 357 -0.83 7.81 -5.07
C ALA A 357 -0.01 7.84 -6.38
N ASP A 358 0.88 8.81 -6.51
CA ASP A 358 1.84 8.88 -7.61
C ASP A 358 3.12 8.07 -7.30
N ALA A 359 3.51 7.98 -6.02
CA ALA A 359 4.61 7.14 -5.54
C ALA A 359 4.41 6.73 -4.06
N LEU A 360 5.19 5.74 -3.61
CA LEU A 360 5.18 5.23 -2.23
C LEU A 360 6.53 5.45 -1.56
N VAL A 361 6.51 5.73 -0.26
CA VAL A 361 7.68 5.72 0.62
C VAL A 361 7.41 4.74 1.77
N SER A 362 8.30 3.75 1.94
CA SER A 362 8.29 2.83 3.08
C SER A 362 9.47 3.09 4.00
N ARG A 363 9.19 3.32 5.28
CA ARG A 363 10.18 3.48 6.37
C ARG A 363 10.57 2.17 7.05
N SER A 364 9.85 1.09 6.77
CA SER A 364 10.01 -0.20 7.45
C SER A 364 11.15 -1.02 6.82
N ALA A 365 12.14 -1.36 7.65
CA ALA A 365 13.26 -2.19 7.25
C ALA A 365 12.81 -3.61 6.86
N GLU A 366 11.84 -4.14 7.60
CA GLU A 366 11.29 -5.47 7.38
C GLU A 366 10.42 -5.54 6.11
N ASP A 367 9.74 -4.44 5.76
CA ASP A 367 8.97 -4.39 4.51
C ASP A 367 9.88 -4.21 3.28
N ALA A 368 11.14 -3.77 3.48
CA ALA A 368 12.10 -3.62 2.39
C ALA A 368 12.39 -4.95 1.68
N ASP A 369 12.33 -6.08 2.39
CA ASP A 369 12.47 -7.41 1.79
C ASP A 369 11.34 -7.72 0.81
N CYS A 370 10.12 -7.29 1.15
CA CYS A 370 8.95 -7.44 0.27
C CYS A 370 9.05 -6.51 -0.95
N PHE A 371 9.46 -5.26 -0.75
CA PHE A 371 9.56 -4.31 -1.85
C PHE A 371 10.75 -4.61 -2.77
N ILE A 372 11.95 -4.78 -2.22
CA ILE A 372 13.20 -4.81 -2.98
C ILE A 372 13.66 -6.24 -3.30
N GLU A 373 13.50 -7.19 -2.39
CA GLU A 373 14.05 -8.56 -2.53
C GLU A 373 13.05 -9.58 -3.11
N SER A 374 11.84 -9.15 -3.47
CA SER A 374 10.88 -9.96 -4.22
C SER A 374 10.98 -9.71 -5.72
N ARG A 375 10.63 -10.72 -6.53
CA ARG A 375 10.51 -10.58 -7.99
C ARG A 375 9.35 -9.69 -8.44
N PHE A 376 8.35 -9.50 -7.58
CA PHE A 376 7.11 -8.82 -7.94
C PHE A 376 7.34 -7.34 -8.25
N GLN A 377 6.66 -6.85 -9.28
CA GLN A 377 6.66 -5.42 -9.60
C GLN A 377 5.41 -4.77 -9.00
N PHE A 378 5.55 -3.52 -8.56
CA PHE A 378 4.44 -2.74 -8.01
C PHE A 378 3.88 -1.80 -9.07
N THR A 379 2.62 -1.42 -8.90
CA THR A 379 1.93 -0.47 -9.80
C THR A 379 2.43 0.97 -9.66
N ARG A 380 3.23 1.24 -8.63
CA ARG A 380 3.74 2.56 -8.26
C ARG A 380 5.23 2.48 -7.99
N ASP A 381 5.92 3.57 -8.32
CA ASP A 381 7.30 3.70 -7.95
C ASP A 381 7.38 3.73 -6.42
N THR A 382 8.27 2.94 -5.84
CA THR A 382 8.38 2.78 -4.40
C THR A 382 9.79 3.11 -3.94
N LEU A 383 9.91 3.91 -2.90
CA LEU A 383 11.15 4.22 -2.21
C LEU A 383 11.18 3.52 -0.85
N SER A 384 12.12 2.61 -0.65
CA SER A 384 12.43 2.05 0.65
C SER A 384 13.53 2.88 1.32
N VAL A 385 13.26 3.32 2.55
CA VAL A 385 14.19 4.08 3.38
C VAL A 385 14.51 3.26 4.62
N VAL A 386 15.75 2.79 4.73
CA VAL A 386 16.14 1.85 5.79
C VAL A 386 17.42 2.31 6.48
N CYS A 387 17.39 2.31 7.81
CA CYS A 387 18.59 2.48 8.62
C CYS A 387 19.27 1.11 8.82
N LYS A 388 20.46 0.90 8.24
CA LYS A 388 21.22 -0.36 8.46
C LYS A 388 21.89 -0.40 9.81
N LYS A 389 22.42 0.76 10.24
CA LYS A 389 23.14 1.01 11.49
C LYS A 389 22.99 2.50 11.82
N PRO A 390 23.12 2.92 13.08
CA PRO A 390 23.06 4.34 13.45
C PRO A 390 23.90 5.22 12.51
N GLY A 391 23.26 6.23 11.91
CA GLY A 391 23.86 7.16 10.96
C GLY A 391 24.10 6.65 9.54
N LYS A 392 23.68 5.42 9.22
CA LYS A 392 23.82 4.81 7.89
C LYS A 392 22.45 4.52 7.28
N LEU A 393 21.88 5.55 6.67
CA LEU A 393 20.61 5.50 5.96
C LEU A 393 20.82 5.04 4.51
N ILE A 394 19.99 4.11 4.05
CA ILE A 394 20.02 3.60 2.67
C ILE A 394 18.65 3.82 2.03
N LEU A 395 18.66 4.47 0.88
CA LEU A 395 17.49 4.74 0.04
C LEU A 395 17.57 3.89 -1.23
N ARG A 396 16.59 3.01 -1.41
CA ARG A 396 16.46 2.13 -2.58
C ARG A 396 15.10 2.29 -3.24
N GLU A 397 15.10 2.69 -4.49
CA GLU A 397 13.91 2.77 -5.33
C GLU A 397 13.66 1.44 -6.05
N LYS A 398 12.37 1.13 -6.24
CA LYS A 398 11.89 0.14 -7.20
C LYS A 398 10.88 0.83 -8.11
N LEU A 399 11.28 1.00 -9.36
CA LEU A 399 10.44 1.65 -10.36
C LEU A 399 9.31 0.72 -10.77
N ARG A 400 8.13 1.28 -11.00
CA ARG A 400 7.01 0.52 -11.56
C ARG A 400 7.36 0.01 -12.95
N HIS A 401 6.75 -1.10 -13.32
CA HIS A 401 6.96 -1.65 -14.66
C HIS A 401 6.35 -0.73 -15.75
N PRO A 402 7.01 -0.51 -16.90
CA PRO A 402 6.49 0.33 -17.99
C PRO A 402 5.12 -0.08 -18.51
N ASN A 403 4.80 -1.37 -18.45
CA ASN A 403 3.48 -1.89 -18.87
C ASN A 403 2.34 -1.53 -17.91
N VAL A 404 2.61 -0.91 -16.75
CA VAL A 404 1.55 -0.42 -15.86
C VAL A 404 0.93 0.83 -16.48
N ILE A 405 -0.22 0.66 -17.11
CA ILE A 405 -1.01 1.74 -17.69
C ILE A 405 -1.85 2.40 -16.59
N ARG A 406 -1.81 3.74 -16.50
CA ARG A 406 -2.66 4.53 -15.61
C ARG A 406 -3.65 5.33 -16.45
N PHE A 407 -4.94 5.12 -16.22
CA PHE A 407 -5.97 6.02 -16.73
C PHE A 407 -6.21 7.15 -15.73
N SER A 408 -6.04 8.39 -16.16
CA SER A 408 -6.47 9.55 -15.39
C SER A 408 -7.97 9.77 -15.58
N GLU A 409 -8.62 10.46 -14.63
CA GLU A 409 -10.03 10.87 -14.78
C GLU A 409 -10.25 11.64 -16.11
N ALA A 410 -9.30 12.50 -16.48
CA ALA A 410 -9.32 13.21 -17.77
C ALA A 410 -9.22 12.28 -18.98
N ALA A 411 -8.40 11.22 -18.92
CA ALA A 411 -8.28 10.24 -20.00
C ALA A 411 -9.56 9.39 -20.12
N LEU A 412 -10.14 8.96 -18.99
CA LEU A 412 -11.41 8.25 -18.97
C LEU A 412 -12.55 9.13 -19.51
N ARG A 413 -12.60 10.40 -19.09
CA ARG A 413 -13.58 11.37 -19.60
C ARG A 413 -13.42 11.58 -21.11
N ALA A 414 -12.20 11.77 -21.60
CA ALA A 414 -11.95 11.95 -23.03
C ALA A 414 -12.41 10.71 -23.84
N LYS A 415 -12.19 9.50 -23.32
CA LYS A 415 -12.72 8.26 -23.92
C LYS A 415 -14.25 8.22 -23.90
N ALA A 416 -14.87 8.56 -22.78
CA ALA A 416 -16.33 8.65 -22.68
C ALA A 416 -16.91 9.68 -23.67
N GLU A 417 -16.29 10.84 -23.80
CA GLU A 417 -16.72 11.90 -24.72
C GLU A 417 -16.56 11.46 -26.18
N ALA A 418 -15.47 10.78 -26.53
CA ALA A 418 -15.29 10.18 -27.85
C ALA A 418 -16.39 9.16 -28.17
N LEU A 419 -16.75 8.29 -27.22
CA LEU A 419 -17.88 7.37 -27.33
C LEU A 419 -19.20 8.11 -27.54
N VAL A 420 -19.46 9.16 -26.76
CA VAL A 420 -20.66 9.99 -26.91
C VAL A 420 -20.75 10.64 -28.30
N ILE A 421 -19.62 11.09 -28.86
CA ILE A 421 -19.56 11.65 -30.22
C ILE A 421 -19.89 10.60 -31.28
N ASP A 422 -19.34 9.38 -31.16
CA ASP A 422 -19.65 8.28 -32.06
C ASP A 422 -21.14 7.90 -32.00
N LEU A 423 -21.69 7.73 -30.78
CA LEU A 423 -23.11 7.41 -30.58
C LEU A 423 -24.04 8.50 -31.13
N LYS A 424 -23.69 9.79 -31.00
CA LYS A 424 -24.43 10.89 -31.64
C LYS A 424 -24.46 10.75 -33.16
N THR A 425 -23.36 10.31 -33.76
CA THR A 425 -23.25 10.10 -35.20
C THR A 425 -24.16 8.95 -35.63
N LYS A 426 -24.13 7.82 -34.91
CA LYS A 426 -25.01 6.67 -35.16
C LYS A 426 -26.50 6.99 -34.98
N LYS A 427 -26.85 7.82 -34.01
CA LYS A 427 -28.21 8.35 -33.84
C LYS A 427 -28.66 9.20 -35.03
N ARG A 428 -27.78 10.04 -35.58
CA ARG A 428 -28.07 10.84 -36.79
C ARG A 428 -28.25 9.97 -38.03
N GLU A 429 -27.57 8.82 -38.10
CA GLU A 429 -27.79 7.78 -39.12
C GLU A 429 -29.11 7.01 -38.92
N GLY A 430 -29.94 7.37 -37.93
CA GLY A 430 -31.24 6.73 -37.66
C GLY A 430 -31.15 5.42 -36.88
N LYS A 431 -29.97 5.04 -36.36
CA LYS A 431 -29.80 3.82 -35.58
C LYS A 431 -30.28 3.99 -34.15
N LYS A 432 -30.86 2.92 -33.58
CA LYS A 432 -31.15 2.83 -32.14
C LYS A 432 -29.92 2.34 -31.39
N ILE A 433 -29.73 2.80 -30.16
CA ILE A 433 -28.58 2.42 -29.33
C ILE A 433 -29.05 1.49 -28.20
N LEU A 434 -28.56 0.25 -28.20
CA LEU A 434 -28.82 -0.73 -27.15
C LEU A 434 -27.55 -0.95 -26.31
N PHE A 435 -27.65 -0.71 -25.01
CA PHE A 435 -26.59 -1.01 -24.05
C PHE A 435 -26.82 -2.40 -23.47
N TYR A 436 -25.87 -3.32 -23.71
CA TYR A 436 -25.95 -4.69 -23.23
C TYR A 436 -25.09 -4.87 -21.97
N SER A 437 -25.72 -4.85 -20.80
CA SER A 437 -25.04 -4.95 -19.51
C SER A 437 -24.93 -6.40 -19.07
N ALA A 438 -23.72 -6.83 -18.73
CA ALA A 438 -23.46 -8.18 -18.25
C ALA A 438 -22.53 -8.19 -17.05
N ILE A 439 -22.67 -9.23 -16.22
CA ILE A 439 -21.88 -9.39 -15.00
C ILE A 439 -20.59 -10.14 -15.34
N VAL A 440 -19.63 -9.41 -15.93
CA VAL A 440 -18.33 -10.00 -16.32
C VAL A 440 -17.42 -10.23 -15.11
N GLY A 441 -17.70 -9.58 -13.97
CA GLY A 441 -16.85 -9.61 -12.76
C GLY A 441 -17.29 -10.53 -11.61
N SER A 442 -18.37 -11.32 -11.75
CA SER A 442 -18.90 -12.14 -10.64
C SER A 442 -18.36 -13.57 -10.58
N ILE A 443 -17.61 -14.04 -11.59
CA ILE A 443 -17.03 -15.38 -11.61
C ILE A 443 -15.51 -15.26 -11.48
N PRO A 444 -14.94 -15.57 -10.30
CA PRO A 444 -13.50 -15.50 -10.07
C PRO A 444 -12.73 -16.27 -11.15
N TYR A 445 -11.68 -15.65 -11.70
CA TYR A 445 -10.76 -16.26 -12.67
C TYR A 445 -11.34 -16.66 -14.04
N GLN A 446 -12.60 -16.31 -14.34
CA GLN A 446 -13.21 -16.59 -15.64
C GLN A 446 -13.49 -15.34 -16.48
N LEU A 447 -12.78 -14.24 -16.22
CA LEU A 447 -13.00 -12.96 -16.93
C LEU A 447 -12.90 -13.13 -18.46
N GLU A 448 -11.91 -13.87 -18.96
CA GLU A 448 -11.71 -14.07 -20.40
C GLU A 448 -12.79 -14.97 -21.01
N ILE A 449 -13.25 -15.99 -20.26
CA ILE A 449 -14.38 -16.84 -20.68
C ILE A 449 -15.68 -16.02 -20.69
N ALA A 450 -15.92 -15.23 -19.64
CA ALA A 450 -17.08 -14.35 -19.54
C ALA A 450 -17.09 -13.33 -20.68
N LYS A 451 -15.94 -12.71 -21.00
CA LYS A 451 -15.79 -11.84 -22.18
C LYS A 451 -16.09 -12.59 -23.48
N LYS A 452 -15.61 -13.82 -23.63
CA LYS A 452 -15.85 -14.63 -24.82
C LYS A 452 -17.33 -14.94 -25.02
N ILE A 453 -18.01 -15.43 -23.98
CA ILE A 453 -19.46 -15.69 -23.99
C ILE A 453 -20.22 -14.41 -24.34
N LEU A 454 -19.82 -13.29 -23.73
CA LEU A 454 -20.43 -11.99 -23.97
C LEU A 454 -20.31 -11.54 -25.42
N ASN A 455 -19.10 -11.63 -25.98
CA ASN A 455 -18.82 -11.23 -27.36
C ASN A 455 -19.65 -12.06 -28.35
N VAL A 456 -19.75 -13.38 -28.14
CA VAL A 456 -20.56 -14.26 -29.00
C VAL A 456 -22.01 -13.81 -29.06
N PHE A 457 -22.62 -13.52 -27.91
CA PHE A 457 -24.02 -13.09 -27.88
C PHE A 457 -24.23 -11.68 -28.45
N VAL A 458 -23.31 -10.76 -28.18
CA VAL A 458 -23.35 -9.41 -28.77
C VAL A 458 -23.27 -9.48 -30.29
N ASP A 459 -22.39 -10.31 -30.84
CA ASP A 459 -22.27 -10.51 -32.28
C ASP A 459 -23.54 -11.13 -32.88
N TYR A 460 -24.18 -12.03 -32.15
CA TYR A 460 -25.50 -12.57 -32.52
C TYR A 460 -26.58 -11.47 -32.59
N LEU A 461 -26.63 -10.56 -31.60
CA LEU A 461 -27.55 -9.41 -31.62
C LEU A 461 -27.27 -8.47 -32.79
N ARG A 462 -25.99 -8.14 -33.03
CA ARG A 462 -25.55 -7.27 -34.13
C ARG A 462 -25.96 -7.84 -35.50
N LYS A 463 -25.89 -9.17 -35.69
CA LYS A 463 -26.33 -9.84 -36.93
C LYS A 463 -27.84 -9.82 -37.16
N ARG A 464 -28.65 -9.82 -36.09
CA ARG A 464 -30.11 -9.84 -36.20
C ARG A 464 -30.76 -8.46 -36.29
N GLN A 465 -30.04 -7.41 -35.92
CA GLN A 465 -30.61 -6.06 -35.80
C GLN A 465 -29.73 -5.01 -36.50
N GLU A 466 -29.80 -4.92 -37.84
CA GLU A 466 -28.98 -3.98 -38.62
C GLU A 466 -29.20 -2.50 -38.26
N ALA A 467 -30.40 -2.15 -37.80
CA ALA A 467 -30.76 -0.79 -37.38
C ALA A 467 -30.41 -0.47 -35.92
N VAL A 468 -29.74 -1.38 -35.19
CA VAL A 468 -29.41 -1.23 -33.78
C VAL A 468 -27.90 -1.32 -33.57
N VAL A 469 -27.34 -0.33 -32.87
CA VAL A 469 -25.95 -0.38 -32.38
C VAL A 469 -25.97 -1.01 -30.99
N VAL A 470 -25.37 -2.20 -30.88
CA VAL A 470 -25.23 -2.90 -29.61
C VAL A 470 -23.88 -2.54 -28.98
N ILE A 471 -23.93 -1.84 -27.85
CA ILE A 471 -22.76 -1.51 -27.03
C ILE A 471 -22.48 -2.69 -26.11
N ASN A 472 -21.26 -3.20 -26.21
CA ASN A 472 -20.72 -4.21 -25.30
C ASN A 472 -19.70 -3.54 -24.36
N PRO A 473 -20.01 -3.37 -23.06
CA PRO A 473 -19.14 -2.68 -22.14
C PRO A 473 -17.79 -3.37 -21.94
N ALA A 474 -17.70 -4.68 -22.18
CA ALA A 474 -16.44 -5.42 -22.03
C ALA A 474 -15.44 -5.14 -23.16
N GLU A 475 -15.90 -4.71 -24.35
CA GLU A 475 -15.02 -4.28 -25.45
C GLU A 475 -14.19 -3.04 -25.09
N HIS A 476 -14.64 -2.30 -24.07
CA HIS A 476 -13.98 -1.09 -23.59
C HIS A 476 -13.13 -1.34 -22.33
N PHE A 477 -12.96 -2.60 -21.92
CA PHE A 477 -12.07 -2.98 -20.82
C PHE A 477 -10.61 -3.00 -21.32
N GLU A 478 -9.85 -1.96 -21.00
CA GLU A 478 -8.43 -1.88 -21.35
C GLU A 478 -7.53 -2.33 -20.17
N PRO A 479 -6.37 -2.96 -20.45
CA PRO A 479 -5.38 -3.26 -19.42
C PRO A 479 -5.02 -1.99 -18.63
N GLY A 480 -5.17 -2.05 -17.31
CA GLY A 480 -4.95 -0.92 -16.39
C GLY A 480 -6.22 -0.16 -15.99
N MET A 481 -7.38 -0.47 -16.57
CA MET A 481 -8.69 -0.05 -16.04
C MET A 481 -9.17 -1.04 -14.97
N ASP A 482 -9.87 -0.53 -13.95
CA ASP A 482 -10.69 -1.35 -13.06
C ASP A 482 -12.19 -1.21 -13.34
N ALA A 483 -12.99 -2.01 -12.62
CA ALA A 483 -14.44 -1.96 -12.75
C ALA A 483 -14.99 -0.55 -12.47
N ASP A 484 -14.42 0.16 -11.50
CA ASP A 484 -14.85 1.52 -11.14
C ASP A 484 -14.50 2.55 -12.25
N ASP A 485 -13.38 2.40 -12.95
CA ASP A 485 -12.98 3.23 -14.09
C ASP A 485 -13.97 3.07 -15.25
N ILE A 486 -14.37 1.83 -15.53
CA ILE A 486 -15.37 1.51 -16.55
C ILE A 486 -16.74 2.02 -16.14
N MET A 487 -17.15 1.82 -14.89
CA MET A 487 -18.41 2.36 -14.37
C MET A 487 -18.46 3.88 -14.48
N TYR A 488 -17.38 4.59 -14.13
CA TYR A 488 -17.29 6.04 -14.30
C TYR A 488 -17.46 6.46 -15.76
N MET A 489 -16.81 5.76 -16.69
CA MET A 489 -16.91 6.05 -18.12
C MET A 489 -18.34 5.86 -18.62
N TRP A 490 -19.01 4.77 -18.23
CA TRP A 490 -20.41 4.50 -18.60
C TRP A 490 -21.41 5.44 -17.93
N GLU A 491 -21.14 5.94 -16.72
CA GLU A 491 -21.97 6.96 -16.08
C GLU A 491 -22.03 8.24 -16.93
N ILE A 492 -20.90 8.66 -17.50
CA ILE A 492 -20.84 9.81 -18.42
C ILE A 492 -21.65 9.52 -19.69
N VAL A 493 -21.46 8.35 -20.30
CA VAL A 493 -22.21 7.95 -21.51
C VAL A 493 -23.72 7.87 -21.23
N GLN A 494 -24.13 7.32 -20.09
CA GLN A 494 -25.52 7.23 -19.69
C GLN A 494 -26.16 8.62 -19.50
N LYS A 495 -25.44 9.54 -18.84
CA LYS A 495 -25.89 10.94 -18.66
C LYS A 495 -26.04 11.71 -19.98
N SER A 496 -25.47 11.23 -21.09
CA SER A 496 -25.66 11.84 -22.40
C SER A 496 -27.07 11.66 -22.98
N GLY A 497 -27.86 10.72 -22.45
CA GLY A 497 -29.23 10.45 -22.91
C GLY A 497 -29.32 9.75 -24.27
N LEU A 498 -28.21 9.20 -24.79
CA LEU A 498 -28.17 8.59 -26.13
C LEU A 498 -28.58 7.12 -26.17
N ILE A 499 -28.63 6.45 -25.02
CA ILE A 499 -29.01 5.03 -24.90
C ILE A 499 -30.53 4.91 -24.98
N ASP A 500 -31.04 4.15 -25.97
CA ASP A 500 -32.47 3.92 -26.16
C ASP A 500 -32.99 2.75 -25.33
N THR A 501 -32.17 1.71 -25.17
CA THR A 501 -32.57 0.48 -24.50
C THR A 501 -31.42 -0.05 -23.66
N TRP A 502 -31.74 -0.36 -22.40
CA TRP A 502 -30.82 -1.03 -21.48
C TRP A 502 -31.27 -2.48 -21.33
N ARG A 503 -30.44 -3.44 -21.75
CA ARG A 503 -30.71 -4.87 -21.61
C ARG A 503 -29.70 -5.47 -20.65
N PHE A 504 -30.19 -6.14 -19.61
CA PHE A 504 -29.37 -6.97 -18.75
C PHE A 504 -29.26 -8.38 -19.34
N GLN A 505 -28.06 -8.96 -19.28
CA GLN A 505 -27.82 -10.35 -19.66
C GLN A 505 -28.72 -11.29 -18.86
N THR A 506 -29.42 -12.16 -19.56
CA THR A 506 -30.24 -13.23 -18.96
C THR A 506 -29.57 -14.59 -19.06
N VAL A 507 -30.13 -15.60 -18.40
CA VAL A 507 -29.69 -17.00 -18.55
C VAL A 507 -29.87 -17.45 -20.01
N ASP A 508 -31.01 -17.15 -20.62
CA ASP A 508 -31.28 -17.46 -22.03
C ASP A 508 -30.24 -16.84 -22.97
N ASP A 509 -29.78 -15.62 -22.68
CA ASP A 509 -28.73 -14.96 -23.47
C ASP A 509 -27.39 -15.72 -23.37
N ILE A 510 -27.10 -16.30 -22.21
CA ILE A 510 -25.91 -17.13 -21.97
C ILE A 510 -26.05 -18.47 -22.69
N GLU A 511 -27.17 -19.17 -22.53
CA GLU A 511 -27.43 -20.44 -23.22
C GLU A 511 -27.33 -20.27 -24.73
N LYS A 512 -27.88 -19.18 -25.27
CA LYS A 512 -27.80 -18.88 -26.69
C LYS A 512 -26.39 -18.61 -27.19
N ALA A 513 -25.47 -18.18 -26.33
CA ALA A 513 -24.07 -18.00 -26.68
C ALA A 513 -23.31 -19.33 -26.81
N PHE A 514 -23.85 -20.44 -26.30
CA PHE A 514 -23.28 -21.78 -26.43
C PHE A 514 -23.82 -22.57 -27.64
N GLU A 515 -24.87 -22.09 -28.29
CA GLU A 515 -25.39 -22.60 -29.58
C GLU A 515 -24.61 -22.03 -30.77
#